data_AF-W2CEA5-F1
#
_entry.id   AF-W2CEA5-F1
#
_cell.length_a   1.000
_cell.length_b   1.000
_cell.length_c   1.000
_cell.angle_alpha   90.00
_cell.angle_beta   90.00
_cell.angle_gamma   90.00
#
_symmetry.space_group_name_H-M   'P 1'
#
loop_
_entity.id
_entity.type
_entity.pdbx_description
1 polymer ?
#
loop_
_entity_poly.entity_id
_entity_poly.type
_entity_poly.pdbx_seq_one_letter_code
_entity_poly.pdbx_strand_id
1 'polypeptide(L)'
;MTLAVLATLVVASCSKENEPDTNYPLEGEWELYMFKRTVGQYRWMVPTRRCVSGIYATFTDHTFTYYNVYGTNDGKCIPQHEFWDYTKVGNELRFTKSANATWKEQPNSRSATYQMKNGELILTFSSAKDPVIFVLHRRNADYSHLDPFVGSWVTTKVVINGTEYITREGQCLEGTITATPDEYTLTLRDEKCKSERLTRPWVKRSGRYYSVNPNGDKELEIEFLNGNRELKLSVPEAKAVFYFEKERR
;
A
#
# COMPACT_ATOMS: atom_id res chain seq x y z
N MET A 1 19.60 30.37 33.88
CA MET A 1 18.60 31.16 33.14
C MET A 1 18.42 30.51 31.78
N THR A 2 17.35 29.75 31.65
CA THR A 2 16.98 28.92 30.50
C THR A 2 16.38 29.82 29.42
N LEU A 3 16.94 29.83 28.21
CA LEU A 3 16.26 30.38 27.03
C LEU A 3 15.51 29.22 26.35
N ALA A 4 14.20 29.18 26.59
CA ALA A 4 13.27 28.34 25.86
C ALA A 4 13.05 28.94 24.47
N VAL A 5 13.47 28.24 23.42
CA VAL A 5 13.02 28.52 22.05
C VAL A 5 11.74 27.73 21.84
N LEU A 6 10.61 28.41 21.96
CA LEU A 6 9.30 27.93 21.52
C LEU A 6 9.37 27.67 20.01
N ALA A 7 9.59 26.41 19.64
CA ALA A 7 9.25 25.92 18.32
C ALA A 7 7.72 25.89 18.23
N THR A 8 7.10 26.98 17.79
CA THR A 8 5.78 26.91 17.18
C THR A 8 5.93 26.13 15.88
N LEU A 9 5.75 24.81 15.98
CA LEU A 9 5.32 23.98 14.86
C LEU A 9 4.01 24.59 14.38
N VAL A 10 4.09 25.43 13.35
CA VAL A 10 2.97 25.62 12.44
C VAL A 10 2.80 24.26 11.78
N VAL A 11 1.92 23.44 12.38
CA VAL A 11 1.29 22.34 11.67
C VAL A 11 0.50 23.03 10.58
N ALA A 12 1.14 23.30 9.44
CA ALA A 12 0.42 23.54 8.22
C ALA A 12 -0.32 22.24 7.97
N SER A 13 -1.56 22.16 8.46
CA SER A 13 -2.54 21.23 7.94
C SER A 13 -2.75 21.65 6.48
N CYS A 14 -1.86 21.19 5.61
CA CYS A 14 -2.29 20.84 4.27
C CYS A 14 -3.22 19.64 4.47
N SER A 15 -4.45 19.91 4.92
CA SER A 15 -5.54 18.99 4.69
C SER A 15 -5.51 18.72 3.21
N LYS A 16 -5.15 17.49 2.83
CA LYS A 16 -5.50 16.96 1.51
C LYS A 16 -6.98 17.30 1.35
N GLU A 17 -7.31 18.09 0.35
CA GLU A 17 -8.69 18.49 0.07
C GLU A 17 -9.53 17.21 0.12
N ASN A 18 -10.44 17.14 1.10
CA ASN A 18 -11.34 16.01 1.22
C ASN A 18 -12.36 16.17 0.10
N GLU A 19 -12.15 15.47 -1.00
CA GLU A 19 -13.21 15.21 -1.98
C GLU A 19 -14.33 14.37 -1.34
N PRO A 20 -15.58 14.49 -1.83
CA PRO A 20 -16.77 14.10 -1.08
C PRO A 20 -16.74 12.63 -0.67
N ASP A 21 -17.27 12.36 0.54
CA ASP A 21 -17.61 11.02 1.00
C ASP A 21 -18.50 10.34 -0.06
N THR A 22 -17.86 9.60 -0.96
CA THR A 22 -18.58 8.79 -1.93
C THR A 22 -19.16 7.66 -1.12
N ASN A 23 -20.46 7.74 -0.87
CA ASN A 23 -21.22 6.84 -0.02
C ASN A 23 -21.39 5.49 -0.73
N TYR A 24 -20.28 4.79 -0.99
CA TYR A 24 -20.30 3.47 -1.57
C TYR A 24 -20.91 2.52 -0.56
N PRO A 25 -21.92 1.73 -0.95
CA PRO A 25 -22.41 0.65 -0.11
C PRO A 25 -21.26 -0.33 0.16
N LEU A 26 -21.25 -0.91 1.36
CA LEU A 26 -20.28 -1.92 1.75
C LEU A 26 -20.38 -3.13 0.81
N GLU A 27 -21.60 -3.43 0.35
CA GLU A 27 -21.93 -4.48 -0.58
C GLU A 27 -21.21 -4.29 -1.93
N GLY A 28 -20.55 -5.36 -2.38
CA GLY A 28 -19.77 -5.40 -3.61
C GLY A 28 -18.46 -6.18 -3.46
N GLU A 29 -17.68 -6.15 -4.53
CA GLU A 29 -16.34 -6.74 -4.60
C GLU A 29 -15.26 -5.68 -4.33
N TRP A 30 -14.30 -6.04 -3.50
CA TRP A 30 -13.25 -5.16 -2.99
C TRP A 30 -11.90 -5.85 -3.09
N GLU A 31 -11.01 -5.37 -3.93
CA GLU A 31 -9.65 -5.90 -4.09
C GLU A 31 -8.73 -5.34 -3.00
N LEU A 32 -7.89 -6.19 -2.42
CA LEU A 32 -6.95 -5.74 -1.39
C LEU A 32 -5.90 -4.84 -2.03
N TYR A 33 -5.87 -3.57 -1.63
CA TYR A 33 -4.93 -2.59 -2.15
C TYR A 33 -3.65 -2.54 -1.31
N MET A 34 -3.78 -2.32 -0.01
CA MET A 34 -2.65 -2.31 0.93
C MET A 34 -3.08 -2.90 2.25
N PHE A 35 -2.12 -3.34 3.05
CA PHE A 35 -2.41 -3.79 4.41
C PHE A 35 -1.27 -3.45 5.37
N LYS A 36 -1.63 -3.18 6.63
CA LYS A 36 -0.69 -2.98 7.73
C LYS A 36 -0.81 -4.14 8.68
N ARG A 37 0.29 -4.84 8.94
CA ARG A 37 0.35 -5.92 9.95
C ARG A 37 1.79 -6.13 10.42
N THR A 38 1.94 -6.91 11.49
CA THR A 38 3.24 -7.26 12.06
C THR A 38 3.81 -8.49 11.35
N VAL A 39 4.87 -8.30 10.56
CA VAL A 39 5.70 -9.36 9.98
C VAL A 39 7.16 -9.02 10.30
N GLY A 40 7.65 -9.54 11.44
CA GLY A 40 8.85 -9.03 12.10
C GLY A 40 8.61 -7.69 12.78
N GLN A 41 8.21 -6.68 12.00
CA GLN A 41 7.86 -5.33 12.44
C GLN A 41 6.49 -4.89 11.90
N TYR A 42 5.83 -3.98 12.60
CA TYR A 42 4.53 -3.41 12.17
C TYR A 42 4.75 -2.40 11.05
N ARG A 43 4.28 -2.71 9.84
CA ARG A 43 4.50 -1.88 8.65
C ARG A 43 3.41 -2.05 7.61
N TRP A 44 3.29 -1.05 6.74
CA TRP A 44 2.50 -1.15 5.52
C TRP A 44 3.15 -2.12 4.52
N MET A 45 2.31 -2.86 3.82
CA MET A 45 2.67 -3.84 2.81
C MET A 45 1.66 -3.80 1.68
N VAL A 46 2.11 -4.26 0.53
CA VAL A 46 1.31 -4.44 -0.68
C VAL A 46 1.26 -5.93 -1.02
N PRO A 47 0.11 -6.45 -1.46
CA PRO A 47 0.06 -7.78 -2.07
C PRO A 47 1.06 -7.92 -3.21
N THR A 48 1.65 -9.11 -3.36
CA THR A 48 2.61 -9.38 -4.43
C THR A 48 1.92 -9.46 -5.77
N ARG A 49 2.52 -8.89 -6.82
CA ARG A 49 1.98 -8.86 -8.20
C ARG A 49 1.47 -10.22 -8.68
N ARG A 50 2.26 -11.26 -8.40
CA ARG A 50 2.04 -12.58 -8.98
C ARG A 50 0.65 -13.15 -8.74
N CYS A 51 0.08 -12.90 -7.56
CA CYS A 51 -1.19 -13.49 -7.15
C CYS A 51 -2.23 -12.46 -6.69
N VAL A 52 -1.97 -11.16 -6.87
CA VAL A 52 -2.81 -10.09 -6.30
C VAL A 52 -4.25 -10.10 -6.82
N SER A 53 -4.48 -10.46 -8.07
CA SER A 53 -5.82 -10.50 -8.67
C SER A 53 -6.75 -11.54 -8.02
N GLY A 54 -6.19 -12.51 -7.31
CA GLY A 54 -6.95 -13.48 -6.50
C GLY A 54 -7.18 -13.05 -5.06
N ILE A 55 -6.69 -11.87 -4.65
CA ILE A 55 -6.82 -11.37 -3.27
C ILE A 55 -7.86 -10.24 -3.23
N TYR A 56 -9.08 -10.61 -2.88
CA TYR A 56 -10.22 -9.69 -2.80
C TYR A 56 -11.22 -10.16 -1.75
N ALA A 57 -12.15 -9.29 -1.39
CA ALA A 57 -13.25 -9.57 -0.50
C ALA A 57 -14.58 -9.28 -1.19
N THR A 58 -15.60 -10.02 -0.84
CA THR A 58 -16.97 -9.75 -1.26
C THR A 58 -17.85 -9.56 -0.04
N PHE A 59 -18.61 -8.47 -0.03
CA PHE A 59 -19.68 -8.25 0.92
C PHE A 59 -21.02 -8.42 0.21
N THR A 60 -21.88 -9.28 0.74
CA THR A 60 -23.32 -9.34 0.40
C THR A 60 -24.10 -8.83 1.62
N ASP A 61 -25.43 -8.94 1.60
CA ASP A 61 -26.28 -8.55 2.74
C ASP A 61 -25.81 -9.13 4.09
N HIS A 62 -25.41 -10.41 4.10
CA HIS A 62 -25.07 -11.14 5.33
C HIS A 62 -23.77 -11.93 5.27
N THR A 63 -23.11 -12.00 4.11
CA THR A 63 -21.89 -12.81 3.96
C THR A 63 -20.70 -11.96 3.59
N PHE A 64 -19.60 -12.19 4.28
CA PHE A 64 -18.28 -11.70 3.93
C PHE A 64 -17.43 -12.88 3.49
N THR A 65 -16.93 -12.84 2.26
CA THR A 65 -15.97 -13.83 1.78
C THR A 65 -14.65 -13.15 1.51
N TYR A 66 -13.58 -13.64 2.13
CA TYR A 66 -12.22 -13.20 1.83
C TYR A 66 -11.54 -14.25 0.96
N TYR A 67 -11.28 -13.85 -0.29
CA TYR A 67 -10.52 -14.60 -1.26
C TYR A 67 -9.06 -14.20 -1.08
N ASN A 68 -8.22 -15.19 -0.85
CA ASN A 68 -6.79 -15.00 -0.66
C ASN A 68 -6.06 -16.05 -1.48
N VAL A 69 -4.77 -15.84 -1.70
CA VAL A 69 -3.93 -16.75 -2.47
C VAL A 69 -2.58 -16.85 -1.78
N TYR A 70 -2.07 -18.07 -1.66
CA TYR A 70 -0.67 -18.27 -1.28
C TYR A 70 0.17 -18.64 -2.50
N GLY A 71 1.34 -18.03 -2.60
CA GLY A 71 2.33 -18.35 -3.62
C GLY A 71 3.16 -19.57 -3.21
N THR A 72 3.42 -20.47 -4.15
CA THR A 72 4.35 -21.59 -3.97
C THR A 72 5.74 -21.23 -4.52
N ASN A 73 6.76 -21.98 -4.12
CA ASN A 73 8.14 -21.77 -4.57
C ASN A 73 8.30 -21.98 -6.09
N ASP A 74 7.49 -22.85 -6.71
CA ASP A 74 7.42 -23.05 -8.17
C ASP A 74 6.55 -21.99 -8.87
N GLY A 75 6.04 -21.01 -8.12
CA GLY A 75 5.39 -19.83 -8.68
C GLY A 75 3.92 -19.97 -9.01
N LYS A 76 3.25 -20.99 -8.48
CA LYS A 76 1.81 -21.14 -8.57
C LYS A 76 1.12 -20.28 -7.50
N CYS A 77 -0.07 -19.85 -7.83
CA CYS A 77 -0.96 -19.10 -6.95
C CYS A 77 -2.10 -20.04 -6.54
N ILE A 78 -2.09 -20.55 -5.31
CA ILE A 78 -3.11 -21.49 -4.83
C ILE A 78 -4.19 -20.72 -4.07
N PRO A 79 -5.44 -20.72 -4.57
CA PRO A 79 -6.53 -20.00 -3.95
C PRO A 79 -6.92 -20.60 -2.60
N GLN A 80 -7.33 -19.73 -1.69
CA GLN A 80 -7.90 -20.06 -0.40
C GLN A 80 -9.02 -19.08 -0.09
N HIS A 81 -10.06 -19.56 0.57
CA HIS A 81 -11.25 -18.76 0.85
C HIS A 81 -11.63 -18.86 2.32
N GLU A 82 -12.01 -17.73 2.88
CA GLU A 82 -12.64 -17.65 4.19
C GLU A 82 -14.07 -17.17 4.03
N PHE A 83 -15.02 -17.97 4.50
CA PHE A 83 -16.45 -17.65 4.46
C PHE A 83 -16.89 -17.27 5.86
N TRP A 84 -17.49 -16.09 5.97
CA TRP A 84 -17.99 -15.54 7.22
C TRP A 84 -19.42 -15.06 7.00
N ASP A 85 -20.29 -15.40 7.94
CA ASP A 85 -21.53 -14.65 8.13
C ASP A 85 -21.18 -13.40 8.92
N TYR A 86 -21.79 -12.25 8.63
CA TYR A 86 -21.54 -11.03 9.37
C TYR A 86 -22.80 -10.27 9.73
N THR A 87 -22.71 -9.52 10.81
CA THR A 87 -23.70 -8.51 11.20
C THR A 87 -23.01 -7.16 11.35
N LYS A 88 -23.77 -6.10 11.09
CA LYS A 88 -23.30 -4.72 11.20
C LYS A 88 -23.93 -4.06 12.42
N VAL A 89 -23.10 -3.54 13.32
CA VAL A 89 -23.53 -2.77 14.50
C VAL A 89 -22.80 -1.44 14.48
N GLY A 90 -23.46 -0.39 13.97
CA GLY A 90 -22.80 0.89 13.70
C GLY A 90 -21.69 0.74 12.66
N ASN A 91 -20.46 1.07 13.05
CA ASN A 91 -19.24 0.90 12.24
C ASN A 91 -18.47 -0.40 12.56
N GLU A 92 -19.00 -1.28 13.42
CA GLU A 92 -18.42 -2.58 13.70
C GLU A 92 -19.07 -3.66 12.81
N LEU A 93 -18.22 -4.48 12.21
CA LEU A 93 -18.59 -5.72 11.53
C LEU A 93 -18.23 -6.89 12.45
N ARG A 94 -19.22 -7.73 12.75
CA ARG A 94 -19.05 -8.92 13.60
C ARG A 94 -19.18 -10.15 12.72
N PHE A 95 -18.08 -10.86 12.56
CA PHE A 95 -17.97 -12.05 11.73
C PHE A 95 -18.11 -13.32 12.58
N THR A 96 -18.92 -14.25 12.08
CA THR A 96 -19.05 -15.61 12.59
C THR A 96 -18.65 -16.57 11.49
N LYS A 97 -17.84 -17.57 11.83
CA LYS A 97 -17.33 -18.52 10.86
C LYS A 97 -18.50 -19.25 10.22
N SER A 98 -18.60 -19.18 8.89
CA SER A 98 -19.68 -19.85 8.16
C SER A 98 -19.50 -21.36 8.23
N ALA A 99 -20.61 -22.11 8.19
CA ALA A 99 -20.58 -23.57 8.10
C ALA A 99 -19.82 -24.07 6.85
N ASN A 100 -19.75 -23.24 5.80
CA ASN A 100 -19.05 -23.55 4.55
C ASN A 100 -17.55 -23.19 4.56
N ALA A 101 -17.02 -22.74 5.70
CA ALA A 101 -15.61 -22.33 5.79
C ALA A 101 -14.66 -23.51 5.55
N THR A 102 -13.86 -23.42 4.50
CA THR A 102 -12.85 -24.43 4.15
C THR A 102 -11.59 -24.34 5.03
N TRP A 103 -11.31 -23.18 5.62
CA TRP A 103 -10.15 -22.97 6.48
C TRP A 103 -10.48 -23.24 7.96
N LYS A 104 -10.16 -24.45 8.43
CA LYS A 104 -10.57 -24.93 9.76
C LYS A 104 -9.82 -24.30 10.95
N GLU A 105 -8.62 -23.75 10.74
CA GLU A 105 -7.75 -23.23 11.82
C GLU A 105 -8.10 -21.80 12.30
N GLN A 106 -8.96 -21.07 11.58
CA GLN A 106 -9.40 -19.73 12.00
C GLN A 106 -10.38 -19.79 13.19
N PRO A 107 -10.39 -18.76 14.07
CA PRO A 107 -11.31 -18.66 15.20
C PRO A 107 -12.78 -18.67 14.73
N ASN A 108 -13.70 -19.04 15.61
CA ASN A 108 -15.13 -19.12 15.27
C ASN A 108 -15.78 -17.75 15.10
N SER A 109 -15.15 -16.68 15.58
CA SER A 109 -15.64 -15.31 15.46
C SER A 109 -14.50 -14.31 15.41
N ARG A 110 -14.74 -13.16 14.77
CA ARG A 110 -13.84 -12.01 14.76
C ARG A 110 -14.67 -10.73 14.59
N SER A 111 -14.13 -9.57 14.95
CA SER A 111 -14.71 -8.29 14.56
C SER A 111 -13.70 -7.39 13.86
N ALA A 112 -14.22 -6.45 13.08
CA ALA A 112 -13.47 -5.35 12.51
C ALA A 112 -14.28 -4.07 12.62
N THR A 113 -13.63 -2.94 12.81
CA THR A 113 -14.26 -1.66 12.45
C THR A 113 -14.07 -1.41 10.97
N TYR A 114 -15.05 -0.78 10.33
CA TYR A 114 -14.96 -0.39 8.93
C TYR A 114 -15.16 1.12 8.77
N GLN A 115 -14.48 1.69 7.78
CA GLN A 115 -14.61 3.08 7.36
C GLN A 115 -14.59 3.17 5.84
N MET A 116 -15.50 3.97 5.28
CA MET A 116 -15.42 4.43 3.90
C MET A 116 -14.74 5.80 3.88
N LYS A 117 -13.70 5.96 3.05
CA LYS A 117 -13.00 7.24 2.90
C LYS A 117 -12.49 7.38 1.48
N ASN A 118 -12.84 8.45 0.77
CA ASN A 118 -12.42 8.69 -0.62
C ASN A 118 -12.70 7.51 -1.56
N GLY A 119 -13.78 6.77 -1.32
CA GLY A 119 -14.12 5.55 -2.06
C GLY A 119 -13.30 4.30 -1.71
N GLU A 120 -12.37 4.39 -0.76
CA GLU A 120 -11.64 3.24 -0.22
C GLU A 120 -12.39 2.64 0.99
N LEU A 121 -12.41 1.31 1.08
CA LEU A 121 -12.86 0.58 2.26
C LEU A 121 -11.67 0.29 3.16
N ILE A 122 -11.71 0.76 4.40
CA ILE A 122 -10.69 0.49 5.41
C ILE A 122 -11.28 -0.45 6.45
N LEU A 123 -10.70 -1.64 6.60
CA LEU A 123 -11.05 -2.60 7.65
C LEU A 123 -9.94 -2.64 8.69
N THR A 124 -10.30 -2.50 9.97
CA THR A 124 -9.34 -2.60 11.08
C THR A 124 -9.75 -3.77 11.97
N PHE A 125 -8.97 -4.85 11.92
CA PHE A 125 -9.15 -6.04 12.73
C PHE A 125 -8.31 -5.95 14.00
N SER A 126 -8.94 -6.19 15.15
CA SER A 126 -8.21 -6.32 16.42
C SER A 126 -7.30 -7.55 16.39
N SER A 127 -6.09 -7.40 16.91
CA SER A 127 -5.12 -8.49 17.10
C SER A 127 -4.43 -8.36 18.46
N ALA A 128 -3.77 -9.43 18.92
CA ALA A 128 -3.09 -9.44 20.22
C ALA A 128 -1.91 -8.46 20.34
N LYS A 129 -1.36 -7.97 19.22
CA LYS A 129 -0.27 -6.99 19.19
C LYS A 129 -0.75 -5.66 18.62
N ASP A 130 -0.63 -5.54 17.31
CA ASP A 130 -1.02 -4.35 16.54
C ASP A 130 -2.26 -4.66 15.71
N PRO A 131 -3.17 -3.71 15.50
CA PRO A 131 -4.33 -3.94 14.64
C PRO A 131 -3.88 -4.32 13.22
N VAL A 132 -4.60 -5.22 12.59
CA VAL A 132 -4.41 -5.53 11.17
C VAL A 132 -5.32 -4.61 10.37
N ILE A 133 -4.75 -3.78 9.51
CA ILE A 133 -5.50 -2.81 8.71
C ILE A 133 -5.47 -3.25 7.26
N PHE A 134 -6.63 -3.36 6.62
CA PHE A 134 -6.75 -3.55 5.18
C PHE A 134 -7.31 -2.27 4.55
N VAL A 135 -6.72 -1.84 3.45
CA VAL A 135 -7.27 -0.82 2.56
C VAL A 135 -7.66 -1.54 1.28
N LEU A 136 -8.93 -1.47 0.91
CA LEU A 136 -9.49 -2.14 -0.25
C LEU A 136 -10.08 -1.15 -1.25
N HIS A 137 -9.91 -1.49 -2.52
CA HIS A 137 -10.45 -0.77 -3.66
C HIS A 137 -11.62 -1.55 -4.24
N ARG A 138 -12.73 -0.88 -4.53
CA ARG A 138 -13.86 -1.47 -5.21
C ARG A 138 -13.42 -1.93 -6.59
N ARG A 139 -13.74 -3.17 -6.92
CA ARG A 139 -13.35 -3.75 -8.20
C ARG A 139 -13.93 -2.94 -9.35
N ASN A 140 -13.11 -2.69 -10.38
CA ASN A 140 -13.47 -1.90 -11.57
C ASN A 140 -13.83 -0.42 -11.30
N ALA A 141 -13.57 0.12 -10.11
CA ALA A 141 -13.73 1.54 -9.85
C ALA A 141 -12.49 2.33 -10.26
N ASP A 142 -12.69 3.57 -10.71
CA ASP A 142 -11.59 4.48 -10.99
C ASP A 142 -11.11 5.13 -9.67
N TYR A 143 -9.83 4.94 -9.38
CA TYR A 143 -9.15 5.52 -8.22
C TYR A 143 -8.14 6.60 -8.61
N SER A 144 -8.26 7.15 -9.82
CA SER A 144 -7.39 8.21 -10.35
C SER A 144 -7.40 9.50 -9.50
N HIS A 145 -8.46 9.73 -8.71
CA HIS A 145 -8.57 10.84 -7.75
C HIS A 145 -7.70 10.66 -6.51
N LEU A 146 -7.31 9.43 -6.16
CA LEU A 146 -6.38 9.20 -5.06
C LEU A 146 -5.01 9.77 -5.42
N ASP A 147 -4.28 10.23 -4.40
CA ASP A 147 -2.97 10.85 -4.60
C ASP A 147 -2.10 9.95 -5.50
N PRO A 148 -1.67 10.45 -6.68
CA PRO A 148 -1.02 9.62 -7.69
C PRO A 148 0.17 8.85 -7.15
N PHE A 149 0.88 9.36 -6.14
CA PHE A 149 2.03 8.70 -5.55
C PHE A 149 1.68 7.46 -4.73
N VAL A 150 0.54 7.49 -4.02
CA VAL A 150 0.13 6.38 -3.17
C VAL A 150 -0.08 5.13 -4.02
N GLY A 151 0.53 4.03 -3.61
CA GLY A 151 0.48 2.74 -4.29
C GLY A 151 1.83 2.05 -4.40
N SER A 152 1.87 1.04 -5.24
CA SER A 152 3.08 0.25 -5.51
C SER A 152 3.62 0.60 -6.88
N TRP A 153 4.94 0.68 -6.98
CA TRP A 153 5.67 1.00 -8.18
C TRP A 153 6.84 0.04 -8.31
N VAL A 154 7.17 -0.37 -9.52
CA VAL A 154 8.39 -1.15 -9.77
C VAL A 154 9.21 -0.56 -10.89
N THR A 155 10.51 -0.80 -10.83
CA THR A 155 11.42 -0.35 -11.86
C THR A 155 11.10 -1.03 -13.19
N THR A 156 11.10 -0.25 -14.26
CA THR A 156 11.07 -0.74 -15.65
C THR A 156 12.44 -0.62 -16.32
N LYS A 157 13.21 0.39 -15.91
CA LYS A 157 14.59 0.57 -16.34
C LYS A 157 15.40 1.41 -15.36
N VAL A 158 16.71 1.26 -15.46
CA VAL A 158 17.70 2.06 -14.73
C VAL A 158 18.73 2.58 -15.72
N VAL A 159 19.11 3.85 -15.59
CA VAL A 159 20.20 4.45 -16.36
C VAL A 159 21.37 4.73 -15.42
N ILE A 160 22.49 4.05 -15.61
CA ILE A 160 23.71 4.20 -14.79
C ILE A 160 24.83 4.70 -15.70
N ASN A 161 25.42 5.85 -15.36
CA ASN A 161 26.47 6.47 -16.19
C ASN A 161 26.08 6.61 -17.69
N GLY A 162 24.80 6.88 -17.97
CA GLY A 162 24.28 7.00 -19.34
C GLY A 162 23.98 5.67 -20.05
N THR A 163 24.24 4.53 -19.43
CA THR A 163 23.90 3.20 -19.97
C THR A 163 22.54 2.77 -19.43
N GLU A 164 21.63 2.37 -20.32
CA GLU A 164 20.28 1.91 -19.97
C GLU A 164 20.24 0.39 -19.73
N TYR A 165 19.59 0.00 -18.64
CA TYR A 165 19.35 -1.40 -18.25
C TYR A 165 17.85 -1.60 -18.06
N ILE A 166 17.28 -2.58 -18.77
CA ILE A 166 15.88 -2.99 -18.58
C ILE A 166 15.80 -3.91 -17.36
N THR A 167 14.91 -3.60 -16.43
CA THR A 167 14.75 -4.37 -15.20
C THR A 167 13.69 -5.44 -15.35
N ARG A 168 13.86 -6.55 -14.63
CA ARG A 168 12.91 -7.66 -14.57
C ARG A 168 12.77 -8.14 -13.14
N GLU A 169 11.59 -8.66 -12.81
CA GLU A 169 11.32 -9.23 -11.49
C GLU A 169 12.36 -10.29 -11.13
N GLY A 170 12.94 -10.18 -9.94
CA GLY A 170 13.93 -11.13 -9.43
C GLY A 170 15.37 -10.93 -9.94
N GLN A 171 15.64 -9.95 -10.82
CA GLN A 171 16.99 -9.66 -11.32
C GLN A 171 17.70 -8.55 -10.51
N CYS A 172 19.02 -8.40 -10.70
CA CYS A 172 19.76 -7.23 -10.20
C CYS A 172 19.19 -5.94 -10.82
N LEU A 173 19.43 -4.79 -10.19
CA LEU A 173 18.88 -3.47 -10.61
C LEU A 173 17.35 -3.31 -10.50
N GLU A 174 16.65 -4.34 -10.02
CA GLU A 174 15.24 -4.24 -9.64
C GLU A 174 15.04 -3.27 -8.46
N GLY A 175 13.96 -2.51 -8.50
CA GLY A 175 13.55 -1.66 -7.41
C GLY A 175 12.03 -1.59 -7.27
N THR A 176 11.58 -1.30 -6.06
CA THR A 176 10.16 -1.15 -5.73
C THR A 176 9.95 0.07 -4.85
N ILE A 177 8.91 0.85 -5.11
CA ILE A 177 8.40 1.87 -4.19
C ILE A 177 7.02 1.44 -3.72
N THR A 178 6.83 1.36 -2.40
CA THR A 178 5.50 1.24 -1.79
C THR A 178 5.20 2.52 -1.04
N ALA A 179 4.32 3.35 -1.57
CA ALA A 179 3.91 4.61 -0.96
C ALA A 179 2.50 4.50 -0.37
N THR A 180 2.36 5.00 0.85
CA THR A 180 1.12 5.10 1.61
C THR A 180 0.82 6.58 1.87
N PRO A 181 -0.32 6.95 2.45
CA PRO A 181 -0.58 8.35 2.78
C PRO A 181 0.45 9.00 3.72
N ASP A 182 1.15 8.20 4.54
CA ASP A 182 2.04 8.68 5.60
C ASP A 182 3.53 8.57 5.23
N GLU A 183 3.90 7.47 4.57
CA GLU A 183 5.29 7.13 4.28
C GLU A 183 5.43 6.36 2.97
N TYR A 184 6.65 6.32 2.43
CA TYR A 184 7.01 5.40 1.37
C TYR A 184 8.20 4.53 1.78
N THR A 185 8.23 3.31 1.26
CA THR A 185 9.38 2.41 1.33
C THR A 185 9.94 2.20 -0.06
N LEU A 186 11.19 2.59 -0.25
CA LEU A 186 11.99 2.31 -1.44
C LEU A 186 12.89 1.11 -1.15
N THR A 187 12.86 0.11 -2.02
CA THR A 187 13.82 -0.99 -2.05
C THR A 187 14.52 -0.97 -3.39
N LEU A 188 15.86 -0.99 -3.39
CA LEU A 188 16.67 -1.03 -4.60
C LEU A 188 17.63 -2.22 -4.52
N ARG A 189 17.89 -2.88 -5.64
CA ARG A 189 18.96 -3.87 -5.80
C ARG A 189 20.06 -3.27 -6.65
N ASP A 190 21.32 -3.41 -6.23
CA ASP A 190 22.48 -2.97 -7.01
C ASP A 190 22.85 -3.97 -8.13
N GLU A 191 23.91 -3.67 -8.88
CA GLU A 191 24.46 -4.54 -9.94
C GLU A 191 24.95 -5.90 -9.41
N LYS A 192 25.22 -6.01 -8.10
CA LYS A 192 25.64 -7.23 -7.42
C LYS A 192 24.46 -7.91 -6.70
N CYS A 193 23.23 -7.52 -7.02
CA CYS A 193 21.99 -8.02 -6.42
C CYS A 193 21.90 -7.81 -4.89
N LYS A 194 22.68 -6.90 -4.32
CA LYS A 194 22.53 -6.50 -2.91
C LYS A 194 21.36 -5.54 -2.79
N SER A 195 20.50 -5.79 -1.82
CA SER A 195 19.29 -5.00 -1.61
C SER A 195 19.46 -4.00 -0.48
N GLU A 196 19.10 -2.75 -0.75
CA GLU A 196 18.97 -1.69 0.23
C GLU A 196 17.52 -1.26 0.36
N ARG A 197 17.12 -0.90 1.59
CA ARG A 197 15.75 -0.51 1.91
C ARG A 197 15.73 0.77 2.71
N LEU A 198 14.91 1.72 2.27
CA LEU A 198 14.72 3.02 2.88
C LEU A 198 13.23 3.26 3.10
N THR A 199 12.83 3.57 4.33
CA THR A 199 11.45 3.99 4.65
C THR A 199 11.48 5.42 5.18
N ARG A 200 10.69 6.32 4.58
CA ARG A 200 10.64 7.74 4.95
C ARG A 200 9.23 8.31 4.81
N PRO A 201 8.83 9.30 5.62
CA PRO A 201 7.67 10.12 5.32
C PRO A 201 7.87 10.88 4.01
N TRP A 202 6.79 11.36 3.41
CA TRP A 202 6.84 12.21 2.23
C TRP A 202 5.83 13.34 2.32
N VAL A 203 6.08 14.40 1.55
CA VAL A 203 5.18 15.56 1.45
C VAL A 203 4.97 15.94 0.00
N LYS A 204 3.76 16.43 -0.30
CA LYS A 204 3.43 17.05 -1.59
C LYS A 204 3.48 18.57 -1.43
N ARG A 205 4.30 19.25 -2.22
CA ARG A 205 4.43 20.71 -2.24
C ARG A 205 4.37 21.19 -3.68
N SER A 206 3.44 22.09 -3.99
CA SER A 206 3.30 22.68 -5.33
C SER A 206 3.23 21.64 -6.46
N GLY A 207 2.51 20.53 -6.24
CA GLY A 207 2.36 19.45 -7.20
C GLY A 207 3.55 18.48 -7.31
N ARG A 208 4.61 18.67 -6.52
CA ARG A 208 5.80 17.81 -6.49
C ARG A 208 5.91 17.04 -5.18
N TYR A 209 6.62 15.92 -5.21
CA TYR A 209 6.72 14.96 -4.11
C TYR A 209 8.14 14.87 -3.61
N TYR A 210 8.30 14.94 -2.28
CA TYR A 210 9.60 14.99 -1.63
C TYR A 210 9.65 14.00 -0.47
N SER A 211 10.77 13.28 -0.34
CA SER A 211 11.04 12.54 0.88
C SER A 211 11.32 13.50 2.04
N VAL A 212 10.68 13.30 3.19
CA VAL A 212 11.03 14.02 4.42
C VAL A 212 12.18 13.29 5.08
N ASN A 213 13.32 13.95 5.18
CA ASN A 213 14.45 13.43 5.95
C ASN A 213 14.41 14.00 7.38
N PRO A 214 14.25 13.17 8.42
CA PRO A 214 14.30 13.65 9.80
C PRO A 214 15.68 14.23 10.21
N ASN A 215 16.74 13.92 9.46
CA ASN A 215 18.12 14.34 9.76
C ASN A 215 18.62 15.53 8.91
N GLY A 216 17.80 16.06 7.99
CA GLY A 216 18.14 17.25 7.21
C GLY A 216 19.04 17.06 5.98
N ASP A 217 19.38 15.83 5.55
CA ASP A 217 20.06 15.63 4.26
C ASP A 217 19.12 15.89 3.06
N LYS A 218 19.68 15.93 1.84
CA LYS A 218 18.97 16.18 0.57
C LYS A 218 17.64 15.41 0.48
N GLU A 219 16.57 16.17 0.20
CA GLU A 219 15.27 15.62 -0.18
C GLU A 219 15.40 14.86 -1.51
N LEU A 220 14.90 13.63 -1.58
CA LEU A 220 14.74 12.93 -2.85
C LEU A 220 13.49 13.49 -3.52
N GLU A 221 13.69 14.16 -4.66
CA GLU A 221 12.60 14.59 -5.53
C GLU A 221 12.07 13.39 -6.30
N ILE A 222 10.76 13.22 -6.25
CA ILE A 222 10.02 12.17 -6.94
C ILE A 222 9.26 12.85 -8.08
N GLU A 223 9.77 12.67 -9.30
CA GLU A 223 9.24 13.28 -10.51
C GLU A 223 8.23 12.33 -11.16
N PHE A 224 7.03 12.85 -11.45
CA PHE A 224 6.03 12.11 -12.21
C PHE A 224 6.16 12.42 -13.70
N LEU A 225 6.09 11.35 -14.50
CA LEU A 225 6.10 11.41 -15.95
C LEU A 225 4.80 10.81 -16.51
N ASN A 226 4.54 11.08 -17.79
CA ASN A 226 3.47 10.43 -18.56
C ASN A 226 2.08 10.46 -17.87
N GLY A 227 1.66 11.64 -17.39
CA GLY A 227 0.37 11.80 -16.71
C GLY A 227 0.27 11.00 -15.39
N ASN A 228 1.35 11.00 -14.61
CA ASN A 228 1.50 10.31 -13.33
C ASN A 228 1.51 8.76 -13.41
N ARG A 229 1.80 8.19 -14.57
CA ARG A 229 1.90 6.74 -14.76
C ARG A 229 3.30 6.19 -14.53
N GLU A 230 4.28 7.08 -14.61
CA GLU A 230 5.69 6.78 -14.45
C GLU A 230 6.29 7.65 -13.34
N LEU A 231 7.23 7.08 -12.60
CA LEU A 231 8.06 7.79 -11.63
C LEU A 231 9.51 7.78 -12.08
N LYS A 232 10.17 8.92 -11.93
CA LYS A 232 11.61 9.04 -12.09
C LYS A 232 12.23 9.41 -10.74
N LEU A 233 13.16 8.58 -10.30
CA LEU A 233 13.96 8.81 -9.09
C LEU A 233 15.43 8.95 -9.49
N SER A 234 15.98 10.13 -9.24
CA SER A 234 17.41 10.37 -9.43
C SER A 234 18.16 10.07 -8.14
N VAL A 235 19.21 9.25 -8.22
CA VAL A 235 20.12 8.93 -7.12
C VAL A 235 21.51 9.46 -7.50
N PRO A 236 21.80 10.75 -7.22
CA PRO A 236 23.02 11.41 -7.70
C PRO A 236 24.31 10.73 -7.24
N GLU A 237 24.34 10.24 -6.01
CA GLU A 237 25.50 9.56 -5.41
C GLU A 237 25.88 8.29 -6.17
N ALA A 238 24.89 7.60 -6.74
CA ALA A 238 25.07 6.42 -7.57
C ALA A 238 25.19 6.72 -9.08
N LYS A 239 25.10 8.00 -9.49
CA LYS A 239 24.96 8.43 -10.89
C LYS A 239 23.91 7.60 -11.64
N ALA A 240 22.83 7.30 -10.94
CA ALA A 240 21.77 6.41 -11.41
C ALA A 240 20.43 7.13 -11.45
N VAL A 241 19.63 6.83 -12.48
CA VAL A 241 18.25 7.27 -12.60
C VAL A 241 17.37 6.04 -12.76
N PHE A 242 16.44 5.86 -11.83
CA PHE A 242 15.49 4.76 -11.83
C PHE A 242 14.16 5.25 -12.38
N TYR A 243 13.58 4.48 -13.29
CA TYR A 243 12.26 4.70 -13.84
C TYR A 243 11.34 3.60 -13.34
N PHE A 244 10.19 3.98 -12.82
CA PHE A 244 9.19 3.06 -12.32
C PHE A 244 7.87 3.26 -13.03
N GLU A 245 7.10 2.20 -13.12
CA GLU A 245 5.70 2.26 -13.49
C GLU A 245 4.83 1.87 -12.30
N LYS A 246 3.66 2.50 -12.21
CA LYS A 246 2.67 2.14 -11.19
C LYS A 246 2.22 0.71 -11.46
N GLU A 247 2.19 -0.11 -10.43
CA GLU A 247 1.49 -1.40 -10.48
C GLU A 247 0.02 -1.12 -10.79
N ARG A 248 -0.36 -1.28 -12.06
CA ARG A 248 -1.77 -1.52 -12.38
C ARG A 248 -2.11 -2.91 -11.83
N ARG A 249 -3.11 -2.93 -10.97
CA ARG A 249 -3.76 -4.15 -10.53
C ARG A 249 -5.01 -4.35 -11.36
#